data_AF-A0A7C5PZ66-F1
#
_entry.id   AF-A0A7C5PZ66-F1
#
_cell.length_a   1.000
_cell.length_b   1.000
_cell.length_c   1.000
_cell.angle_alpha   90.00
_cell.angle_beta   90.00
_cell.angle_gamma   90.00
#
_symmetry.space_group_name_H-M   'P 1'
#
loop_
_entity.id
_entity.type
_entity.pdbx_description
1 polymer ?
#
loop_
_entity_poly.entity_id
_entity_poly.type
_entity_poly.pdbx_seq_one_letter_code
_entity_poly.pdbx_strand_id
1 'polypeptide(L)'
;ARHADMTFMGQPNEDEPGAHFQETLLETVLASSGRPVYIVPYIGRPDMKIRKAVIAWDGGKKSVRAVNDAIPLLKARAETIILIINPEERRGAHGEKPGADIAAHLACHGINTRIDSQTVPDAKPDTIILNYLAECGADLLVMGAFGHSRLHEKAFGGVTNTVLHQMTVPVVMSE
;
A
#
# COMPACT_ATOMS: atom_id res chain seq x y z
N ALA A 1 -16.18 10.18 -3.53
CA ALA A 1 -16.34 10.56 -2.11
C ALA A 1 -15.89 12.02 -1.90
N ARG A 2 -16.68 13.02 -2.30
CA ARG A 2 -16.19 14.41 -2.38
C ARG A 2 -15.97 15.09 -1.02
N HIS A 3 -16.82 14.77 -0.04
CA HIS A 3 -16.84 15.38 1.29
C HIS A 3 -16.32 14.44 2.40
N ALA A 4 -15.51 13.45 2.06
CA ALA A 4 -14.89 12.54 3.01
C ALA A 4 -13.37 12.56 2.82
N ASP A 5 -12.62 12.36 3.90
CA ASP A 5 -11.16 12.30 3.85
C ASP A 5 -10.65 10.91 3.44
N MET A 6 -11.43 9.86 3.70
CA MET A 6 -11.08 8.46 3.41
C MET A 6 -12.32 7.60 3.20
N THR A 7 -12.21 6.55 2.39
CA THR A 7 -13.26 5.54 2.18
C THR A 7 -12.83 4.22 2.83
N PHE A 8 -13.72 3.58 3.60
CA PHE A 8 -13.47 2.25 4.16
C PHE A 8 -14.23 1.20 3.35
N MET A 9 -13.55 0.10 3.02
CA MET A 9 -14.15 -1.03 2.32
C MET A 9 -13.66 -2.36 2.92
N GLY A 10 -14.49 -3.39 2.84
CA GLY A 10 -14.05 -4.75 3.08
C GLY A 10 -13.36 -5.32 1.84
N GLN A 11 -12.40 -6.22 2.07
CA GLN A 11 -11.90 -7.11 1.03
C GLN A 11 -13.05 -7.97 0.52
N PRO A 12 -13.24 -8.09 -0.81
CA PRO A 12 -14.13 -9.10 -1.36
C PRO A 12 -13.71 -10.49 -0.87
N ASN A 13 -14.67 -11.29 -0.43
CA ASN A 13 -14.46 -12.69 -0.08
C ASN A 13 -14.94 -13.56 -1.24
N GLU A 14 -14.04 -14.31 -1.87
CA GLU A 14 -14.35 -15.16 -3.04
C GLU A 14 -15.41 -16.23 -2.72
N ASP A 15 -15.52 -16.64 -1.46
CA ASP A 15 -16.49 -17.65 -1.01
C ASP A 15 -17.91 -17.07 -0.80
N GLU A 16 -18.09 -15.75 -0.84
CA GLU A 16 -19.38 -15.10 -0.59
C GLU A 16 -20.17 -14.81 -1.88
N PRO A 17 -21.51 -14.98 -1.86
CA PRO A 17 -22.36 -14.53 -2.96
C PRO A 17 -22.18 -13.04 -3.24
N GLY A 18 -21.83 -12.71 -4.50
CA GLY A 18 -21.64 -11.33 -4.92
C GLY A 18 -20.19 -10.83 -4.87
N ALA A 19 -19.20 -11.69 -4.59
CA ALA A 19 -17.77 -11.37 -4.60
C ALA A 19 -17.34 -10.54 -5.83
N HIS A 20 -17.77 -10.96 -7.03
CA HIS A 20 -17.43 -10.26 -8.27
C HIS A 20 -17.97 -8.82 -8.34
N PHE A 21 -19.17 -8.58 -7.80
CA PHE A 21 -19.72 -7.23 -7.71
C PHE A 21 -18.93 -6.38 -6.70
N GLN A 22 -18.57 -6.96 -5.55
CA GLN A 22 -17.76 -6.27 -4.54
C GLN A 22 -16.37 -5.92 -5.07
N GLU A 23 -15.74 -6.81 -5.83
CA GLU A 23 -14.47 -6.59 -6.49
C GLU A 23 -14.56 -5.44 -7.50
N THR A 24 -15.55 -5.48 -8.40
CA THR A 24 -15.81 -4.41 -9.38
C THR A 24 -16.08 -3.07 -8.70
N LEU A 25 -16.82 -3.07 -7.58
CA LEU A 25 -17.08 -1.88 -6.80
C LEU A 25 -15.79 -1.33 -6.17
N LEU A 26 -14.95 -2.19 -5.59
CA LEU A 26 -13.66 -1.81 -5.01
C LEU A 26 -12.73 -1.23 -6.08
N GLU A 27 -12.63 -1.87 -7.26
CA GLU A 27 -11.90 -1.33 -8.42
C GLU A 27 -12.37 0.08 -8.77
N THR A 28 -13.69 0.25 -8.92
CA THR A 28 -14.29 1.53 -9.30
C THR A 28 -14.00 2.61 -8.25
N VAL A 29 -14.09 2.27 -6.97
CA VAL A 29 -13.80 3.19 -5.88
C VAL A 29 -12.31 3.55 -5.84
N LEU A 30 -11.41 2.59 -5.98
CA LEU A 30 -9.96 2.85 -6.07
C LEU A 30 -9.62 3.74 -7.27
N ALA A 31 -10.23 3.50 -8.42
CA ALA A 31 -9.93 4.20 -9.66
C ALA A 31 -10.59 5.59 -9.77
N SER A 32 -11.71 5.84 -9.08
CA SER A 32 -12.53 7.04 -9.34
C SER A 32 -12.99 7.81 -8.10
N SER A 33 -12.72 7.33 -6.87
CA SER A 33 -13.22 8.00 -5.66
C SER A 33 -12.58 9.37 -5.40
N GLY A 34 -11.34 9.56 -5.87
CA GLY A 34 -10.51 10.73 -5.59
C GLY A 34 -9.99 10.81 -4.16
N ARG A 35 -10.17 9.75 -3.36
CA ARG A 35 -9.81 9.66 -1.94
C ARG A 35 -9.06 8.36 -1.66
N PRO A 36 -8.24 8.31 -0.60
CA PRO A 36 -7.63 7.07 -0.16
C PRO A 36 -8.71 6.05 0.24
N VAL A 37 -8.44 4.79 -0.07
CA VAL A 37 -9.30 3.66 0.31
C VAL A 37 -8.56 2.83 1.34
N TYR A 38 -9.17 2.66 2.51
CA TYR A 38 -8.73 1.76 3.57
C TYR A 38 -9.50 0.45 3.46
N ILE A 39 -8.78 -0.64 3.21
CA ILE A 39 -9.37 -1.92 2.87
C ILE A 39 -9.08 -2.88 4.02
N VAL A 40 -10.13 -3.45 4.61
CA VAL A 40 -10.05 -4.38 5.74
C VAL A 40 -10.07 -5.82 5.21
N PRO A 41 -9.10 -6.68 5.57
CA PRO A 41 -9.08 -8.05 5.08
C PRO A 41 -10.27 -8.86 5.60
N TYR A 42 -10.76 -9.82 4.79
CA TYR A 42 -11.95 -10.62 5.12
C TYR A 42 -11.72 -11.51 6.35
N ILE A 43 -10.45 -11.85 6.65
CA ILE A 43 -10.04 -12.54 7.89
C ILE A 43 -10.21 -11.68 9.15
N GLY A 44 -10.68 -10.44 9.01
CA GLY A 44 -10.85 -9.47 10.08
C GLY A 44 -9.56 -8.71 10.39
N ARG A 45 -9.65 -7.80 11.36
CA ARG A 45 -8.49 -7.03 11.83
C ARG A 45 -7.95 -7.65 13.12
N PRO A 46 -6.62 -7.71 13.33
CA PRO A 46 -6.08 -8.06 14.63
C PRO A 46 -6.65 -7.13 15.72
N ASP A 47 -7.06 -7.70 16.86
CA ASP A 47 -7.65 -6.98 18.02
C ASP A 47 -6.65 -6.00 18.70
N MET A 48 -5.43 -5.91 18.17
CA MET A 48 -4.35 -5.09 18.66
C MET A 48 -4.38 -3.65 18.11
N LYS A 49 -3.86 -2.72 18.91
CA LYS A 49 -3.46 -1.39 18.43
C LYS A 49 -2.49 -1.58 17.26
N ILE A 50 -2.83 -1.03 16.10
CA ILE A 50 -1.94 -0.96 14.95
C ILE A 50 -0.72 -0.09 15.40
N ARG A 51 0.47 -0.68 15.45
CA ARG A 51 1.73 -0.12 15.92
C ARG A 51 2.77 0.01 14.81
N LYS A 52 2.76 -0.86 13.79
CA LYS A 52 3.80 -0.97 12.76
C LYS A 52 3.23 -0.89 11.35
N ALA A 53 3.44 0.25 10.71
CA ALA A 53 3.06 0.44 9.31
C ALA A 53 4.23 0.16 8.36
N VAL A 54 3.93 -0.42 7.21
CA VAL A 54 4.86 -0.54 6.08
C VAL A 54 4.34 0.31 4.93
N ILE A 55 5.22 1.10 4.34
CA ILE A 55 5.00 1.85 3.12
C ILE A 55 5.74 1.12 2.00
N ALA A 56 5.02 0.53 1.04
CA ALA A 56 5.64 0.02 -0.18
C ALA A 56 5.92 1.20 -1.12
N TRP A 57 7.20 1.57 -1.21
CA TRP A 57 7.65 2.80 -1.87
C TRP A 57 8.36 2.51 -3.19
N ASP A 58 7.77 2.97 -4.30
CA ASP A 58 8.36 2.87 -5.65
C ASP A 58 8.78 4.23 -6.24
N GLY A 59 8.65 5.33 -5.48
CA GLY A 59 8.91 6.69 -5.95
C GLY A 59 7.89 7.25 -6.96
N GLY A 60 6.87 6.47 -7.32
CA GLY A 60 5.84 6.86 -8.27
C GLY A 60 4.82 7.84 -7.68
N LYS A 61 4.12 8.56 -8.57
CA LYS A 61 3.09 9.56 -8.19
C LYS A 61 2.03 9.00 -7.25
N LYS A 62 1.64 7.75 -7.46
CA LYS A 62 0.59 7.07 -6.68
C LYS A 62 1.06 6.72 -5.27
N SER A 63 2.31 6.28 -5.15
CA SER A 63 2.95 6.04 -3.85
C SER A 63 3.14 7.33 -3.08
N VAL A 64 3.56 8.42 -3.75
CA VAL A 64 3.60 9.77 -3.14
C VAL A 64 2.24 10.14 -2.58
N ARG A 65 1.16 9.96 -3.35
CA ARG A 65 -0.19 10.27 -2.89
C ARG A 65 -0.63 9.40 -1.72
N ALA A 66 -0.43 8.09 -1.82
CA ALA A 66 -0.77 7.14 -0.76
C ALA A 66 -0.07 7.46 0.56
N VAL A 67 1.22 7.83 0.52
CA VAL A 67 1.96 8.22 1.72
C VAL A 67 1.38 9.49 2.34
N ASN A 68 1.09 10.52 1.54
CA ASN A 68 0.54 11.78 2.05
C ASN A 68 -0.86 11.57 2.65
N ASP A 69 -1.71 10.81 1.97
CA ASP A 69 -3.05 10.46 2.43
C ASP A 69 -3.02 9.63 3.74
N ALA A 70 -1.96 8.84 3.95
CA ALA A 70 -1.78 8.03 5.14
C ALA A 70 -1.14 8.76 6.34
N ILE A 71 -0.63 9.99 6.20
CA ILE A 71 0.05 10.73 7.30
C ILE A 71 -0.75 10.72 8.62
N PRO A 72 -2.08 10.97 8.65
CA PRO A 72 -2.84 10.92 9.89
C PRO A 72 -2.83 9.53 10.55
N LEU A 73 -2.83 8.47 9.75
CA LEU A 73 -2.77 7.08 10.24
C LEU A 73 -1.37 6.69 10.71
N LEU A 74 -0.33 7.24 10.10
CA LEU A 74 1.07 6.96 10.41
C LEU A 74 1.55 7.67 11.68
N LYS A 75 1.08 8.90 11.94
CA LYS A 75 1.40 9.66 13.18
C LYS A 75 1.06 8.92 14.47
N ALA A 76 0.06 8.06 14.43
CA ALA A 76 -0.40 7.28 15.58
C ALA A 76 0.43 6.00 15.83
N ARG A 77 1.46 5.73 15.03
CA ARG A 77 2.22 4.46 15.02
C ARG A 77 3.53 4.58 15.79
N ALA A 78 3.96 3.46 16.35
CA ALA A 78 5.23 3.35 17.04
C ALA A 78 6.40 3.23 16.05
N GLU A 79 6.16 2.58 14.91
CA GLU A 79 7.17 2.35 13.88
C GLU A 79 6.55 2.44 12.48
N THR A 80 7.22 3.13 11.56
CA THR A 80 6.88 3.13 10.14
C THR A 80 8.10 2.66 9.35
N ILE A 81 7.93 1.69 8.47
CA ILE A 81 8.99 1.17 7.62
C ILE A 81 8.72 1.61 6.18
N ILE A 82 9.70 2.26 5.55
CA ILE A 82 9.68 2.52 4.11
C ILE A 82 10.38 1.34 3.44
N LEU A 83 9.59 0.47 2.82
CA LEU A 83 10.05 -0.70 2.08
C LEU A 83 10.28 -0.33 0.61
N ILE A 84 11.52 -0.48 0.15
CA ILE A 84 11.91 -0.27 -1.25
C ILE A 84 12.32 -1.61 -1.84
N ILE A 85 11.78 -1.93 -3.01
CA ILE A 85 12.04 -3.20 -3.69
C ILE A 85 12.83 -2.92 -4.96
N ASN A 86 13.93 -3.65 -5.14
CA ASN A 86 14.85 -3.55 -6.27
C ASN A 86 15.24 -2.08 -6.59
N PRO A 87 15.81 -1.33 -5.63
CA PRO A 87 16.09 0.11 -5.80
C PRO A 87 16.97 0.43 -7.01
N GLU A 88 17.82 -0.52 -7.42
CA GLU A 88 18.71 -0.41 -8.57
C GLU A 88 17.98 -0.32 -9.92
N GLU A 89 16.80 -0.93 -10.05
CA GLU A 89 15.97 -0.85 -11.26
C GLU A 89 15.38 0.56 -11.46
N ARG A 90 15.41 1.41 -10.42
CA ARG A 90 14.72 2.71 -10.37
C ARG A 90 15.54 3.83 -9.76
N ARG A 91 16.86 3.86 -10.01
CA ARG A 91 17.74 4.94 -9.52
C ARG A 91 17.19 6.35 -9.78
N GLY A 92 16.58 6.60 -10.94
CA GLY A 92 16.00 7.90 -11.29
C GLY A 92 14.76 8.32 -10.48
N ALA A 93 14.01 7.37 -9.91
CA ALA A 93 12.82 7.65 -9.10
C ALA A 93 13.14 7.79 -7.59
N HIS A 94 14.30 7.31 -7.17
CA HIS A 94 14.69 7.18 -5.77
C HIS A 94 15.76 8.18 -5.30
N GLY A 95 16.41 8.88 -6.23
CA GLY A 95 17.53 9.78 -5.93
C GLY A 95 18.82 9.03 -5.61
N GLU A 96 19.83 9.74 -5.08
CA GLU A 96 21.14 9.15 -4.76
C GLU A 96 21.08 8.12 -3.62
N LYS A 97 20.14 8.32 -2.68
CA LYS A 97 19.91 7.44 -1.53
C LYS A 97 18.44 7.04 -1.50
N PRO A 98 18.08 5.84 -2.00
CA PRO A 98 16.70 5.40 -2.05
C PRO A 98 15.98 5.54 -0.70
N GLY A 99 14.87 6.26 -0.70
CA GLY A 99 14.03 6.46 0.48
C GLY A 99 14.41 7.64 1.37
N ALA A 100 15.59 8.25 1.19
CA ALA A 100 16.06 9.31 2.09
C ALA A 100 15.15 10.54 2.08
N ASP A 101 14.74 10.99 0.89
CA ASP A 101 13.90 12.18 0.74
C ASP A 101 12.49 11.98 1.32
N ILE A 102 11.90 10.79 1.12
CA ILE A 102 10.59 10.48 1.68
C ILE A 102 10.63 10.25 3.19
N ALA A 103 11.74 9.69 3.72
CA ALA A 103 11.97 9.61 5.15
C ALA A 103 12.08 11.02 5.78
N ALA A 104 12.82 11.93 5.13
CA ALA A 104 12.92 13.32 5.58
C ALA A 104 11.55 14.04 5.55
N HIS A 105 10.77 13.83 4.49
CA HIS A 105 9.40 14.36 4.39
C HIS A 105 8.51 13.86 5.54
N LEU A 106 8.54 12.56 5.84
CA LEU A 106 7.77 11.97 6.94
C LEU A 106 8.26 12.46 8.32
N ALA A 107 9.56 12.68 8.48
CA ALA A 107 10.12 13.28 9.69
C ALA A 107 9.60 14.71 9.93
N CYS A 108 9.41 15.52 8.88
CA CYS A 108 8.76 16.84 8.99
C CYS A 108 7.31 16.76 9.53
N HIS A 109 6.65 15.61 9.36
CA HIS A 109 5.35 15.34 9.95
C HIS A 109 5.41 14.66 11.33
N GLY A 110 6.60 14.50 11.91
CA GLY A 110 6.81 13.87 13.22
C GLY A 110 6.66 12.34 13.20
N ILE A 111 6.81 11.70 12.03
CA ILE A 111 6.71 10.25 11.88
C ILE A 111 8.12 9.65 11.93
N ASN A 112 8.34 8.71 12.85
CA ASN A 112 9.59 7.96 12.93
C ASN A 112 9.61 6.88 11.85
N THR A 113 10.59 6.93 10.94
CA THR A 113 10.71 6.00 9.83
C THR A 113 12.05 5.27 9.81
N ARG A 114 12.01 3.97 9.54
CA ARG A 114 13.17 3.18 9.12
C ARG A 114 13.06 2.89 7.63
N ILE A 115 14.17 2.99 6.89
CA ILE A 115 14.23 2.55 5.49
C ILE A 115 14.72 1.10 5.47
N ASP A 116 14.05 0.25 4.69
CA ASP A 116 14.48 -1.11 4.39
C ASP A 116 14.40 -1.35 2.88
N SER A 117 15.42 -2.02 2.35
CA SER A 117 15.56 -2.27 0.92
C SER A 117 15.70 -3.77 0.68
N GLN A 118 14.82 -4.32 -0.15
CA GLN A 118 14.84 -5.72 -0.56
C GLN A 118 15.29 -5.81 -2.01
N THR A 119 16.39 -6.52 -2.27
CA THR A 119 16.90 -6.76 -3.63
C THR A 119 16.72 -8.24 -3.93
N VAL A 120 15.64 -8.57 -4.64
CA VAL A 120 15.30 -9.95 -5.02
C VAL A 120 14.90 -9.95 -6.50
N PRO A 121 15.87 -10.01 -7.43
CA PRO A 121 15.64 -9.77 -8.86
C PRO A 121 14.60 -10.72 -9.49
N ASP A 122 14.57 -11.97 -9.01
CA ASP A 122 13.70 -13.03 -9.57
C ASP A 122 12.32 -13.11 -8.90
N ALA A 123 12.05 -12.28 -7.89
CA ALA A 123 10.77 -12.27 -7.17
C ALA A 123 9.93 -11.06 -7.55
N LYS A 124 8.62 -11.27 -7.64
CA LYS A 124 7.67 -10.20 -7.95
C LYS A 124 7.45 -9.30 -6.72
N PRO A 125 7.28 -7.97 -6.88
CA PRO A 125 7.13 -7.05 -5.76
C PRO A 125 5.96 -7.36 -4.83
N ASP A 126 4.84 -7.88 -5.33
CA ASP A 126 3.70 -8.34 -4.53
C ASP A 126 4.09 -9.43 -3.54
N THR A 127 4.79 -10.46 -4.00
CA THR A 127 5.24 -11.55 -3.14
C THR A 127 6.22 -11.03 -2.08
N ILE A 128 7.15 -10.15 -2.48
CA ILE A 128 8.11 -9.54 -1.54
C ILE A 128 7.38 -8.71 -0.49
N ILE A 129 6.39 -7.89 -0.88
CA ILE A 129 5.58 -7.09 0.06
C ILE A 129 4.86 -8.00 1.05
N LEU A 130 4.14 -9.02 0.58
CA LEU A 130 3.36 -9.91 1.45
C LEU A 130 4.25 -10.69 2.43
N ASN A 131 5.38 -11.22 1.96
CA ASN A 131 6.35 -11.89 2.82
C ASN A 131 6.94 -10.93 3.85
N TYR A 132 7.34 -9.72 3.43
CA TYR A 132 7.90 -8.72 4.33
C TYR A 132 6.91 -8.31 5.43
N LEU A 133 5.64 -8.12 5.10
CA LEU A 133 4.59 -7.80 6.07
C LEU A 133 4.47 -8.89 7.14
N ALA A 134 4.50 -10.16 6.74
CA ALA A 134 4.47 -11.29 7.66
C ALA A 134 5.74 -11.36 8.54
N GLU A 135 6.92 -11.21 7.93
CA GLU A 135 8.21 -11.28 8.62
C GLU A 135 8.39 -10.17 9.67
N CYS A 136 8.03 -8.94 9.33
CA CYS A 136 8.21 -7.81 10.24
C CYS A 136 7.05 -7.63 11.23
N GLY A 137 5.97 -8.41 11.09
CA GLY A 137 4.77 -8.28 11.93
C GLY A 137 4.09 -6.92 11.76
N ALA A 138 3.95 -6.46 10.52
CA ALA A 138 3.23 -5.24 10.19
C ALA A 138 1.73 -5.38 10.50
N ASP A 139 1.06 -4.26 10.70
CA ASP A 139 -0.38 -4.20 10.96
C ASP A 139 -1.11 -3.18 10.07
N LEU A 140 -0.38 -2.54 9.15
CA LEU A 140 -0.90 -1.67 8.11
C LEU A 140 0.07 -1.65 6.92
N LEU A 141 -0.45 -1.83 5.71
CA LEU A 141 0.28 -1.55 4.48
C LEU A 141 -0.23 -0.24 3.86
N VAL A 142 0.68 0.59 3.37
CA VAL A 142 0.38 1.79 2.56
C VAL A 142 1.06 1.63 1.21
N MET A 143 0.32 1.76 0.11
CA MET A 143 0.87 1.64 -1.24
C MET A 143 0.05 2.40 -2.29
N GLY A 144 0.64 2.74 -3.43
CA GLY A 144 -0.11 3.23 -4.59
C GLY A 144 -0.95 2.14 -5.26
N ALA A 145 -2.12 2.49 -5.80
CA ALA A 145 -2.99 1.58 -6.55
C ALA A 145 -2.68 1.59 -8.05
N PHE A 146 -2.70 0.44 -8.74
CA PHE A 146 -2.60 0.36 -10.21
C PHE A 146 -1.35 1.08 -10.77
N GLY A 147 -0.19 0.88 -10.14
CA GLY A 147 1.09 1.42 -10.62
C GLY A 147 1.50 0.87 -12.00
N HIS A 148 2.35 1.61 -12.71
CA HIS A 148 3.12 1.38 -13.95
C HIS A 148 2.68 0.37 -15.05
N SER A 149 1.52 -0.29 -14.98
CA SER A 149 1.00 -1.22 -15.99
C SER A 149 -0.22 -0.66 -16.72
N ARG A 150 -0.25 0.66 -16.98
CA ARG A 150 -1.24 1.28 -17.86
C ARG A 150 -0.77 1.28 -19.31
N LEU A 151 -0.69 0.08 -19.87
CA LEU A 151 -1.14 -0.17 -21.23
C LEU A 151 -2.17 -1.28 -21.10
N HIS A 152 -3.44 -0.90 -21.27
CA HIS A 152 -4.58 -1.76 -21.54
C HIS A 152 -4.33 -3.27 -21.46
N GLU A 153 -4.61 -3.88 -20.31
CA GLU A 153 -5.14 -5.23 -20.27
C GLU A 153 -6.10 -5.32 -19.08
N LYS A 154 -7.30 -5.81 -19.38
CA LYS A 154 -8.49 -5.80 -18.53
C LYS A 154 -8.26 -6.64 -17.27
N ALA A 155 -8.86 -6.23 -16.14
CA ALA A 155 -8.73 -6.81 -14.79
C ALA A 155 -7.40 -6.51 -14.10
N PHE A 156 -7.44 -6.23 -12.79
CA PHE A 156 -6.29 -6.00 -11.91
C PHE A 156 -5.03 -6.83 -12.34
N GLY A 157 -4.09 -6.20 -13.03
CA GLY A 157 -2.82 -6.81 -13.41
C GLY A 157 -1.69 -6.36 -12.48
N GLY A 158 -1.01 -7.32 -11.84
CA GLY A 158 0.24 -7.08 -11.11
C GLY A 158 0.05 -6.91 -9.60
N VAL A 159 0.82 -6.00 -9.00
CA VAL A 159 1.03 -5.95 -7.54
C VAL A 159 -0.24 -5.69 -6.74
N THR A 160 -1.06 -4.73 -7.19
CA THR A 160 -2.31 -4.37 -6.51
C THR A 160 -3.27 -5.55 -6.44
N ASN A 161 -3.38 -6.37 -7.50
CA ASN A 161 -4.30 -7.50 -7.51
C ASN A 161 -3.95 -8.51 -6.41
N THR A 162 -2.69 -8.95 -6.43
CA THR A 162 -2.19 -9.96 -5.53
C THR A 162 -2.31 -9.51 -4.09
N VAL A 163 -1.95 -8.25 -3.80
CA VAL A 163 -2.11 -7.68 -2.46
C VAL A 163 -3.58 -7.68 -2.04
N LEU A 164 -4.51 -7.25 -2.90
CA LEU A 164 -5.94 -7.23 -2.53
C LEU A 164 -6.54 -8.61 -2.29
N HIS A 165 -6.04 -9.65 -2.95
CA HIS A 165 -6.54 -11.02 -2.78
C HIS A 165 -5.87 -11.74 -1.61
N GLN A 166 -4.61 -11.41 -1.30
CA GLN A 166 -3.78 -12.16 -0.34
C GLN A 166 -3.40 -11.35 0.92
N MET A 167 -3.91 -10.13 1.08
CA MET A 167 -3.59 -9.30 2.24
C MET A 167 -4.05 -9.94 3.55
N THR A 168 -3.16 -9.90 4.53
CA THR A 168 -3.40 -10.35 5.91
C THR A 168 -3.52 -9.19 6.90
N VAL A 169 -3.30 -7.97 6.42
CA VAL A 169 -3.37 -6.72 7.18
C VAL A 169 -4.19 -5.70 6.40
N PRO A 170 -4.78 -4.70 7.07
CA PRO A 170 -5.42 -3.60 6.37
C PRO A 170 -4.46 -2.89 5.41
N VAL A 171 -4.99 -2.47 4.25
CA VAL A 171 -4.22 -1.78 3.22
C VAL A 171 -4.83 -0.42 2.91
N VAL A 172 -4.01 0.62 2.88
CA VAL A 172 -4.37 1.95 2.37
C VAL A 172 -3.82 2.10 0.97
N MET A 173 -4.72 2.44 0.05
CA MET A 173 -4.40 2.64 -1.36
C MET A 173 -4.85 4.00 -1.86
N SER A 174 -4.10 4.56 -2.82
CA SER A 174 -4.45 5.82 -3.50
C SER A 174 -4.04 5.79 -4.98
N GLU A 175 -4.80 6.49 -5.81
CA GLU A 175 -4.64 6.58 -7.27
C GLU A 175 -4.13 7.94 -7.74
#